data_AF-A0A518XHJ8-F1
#
_entry.id   AF-A0A518XHJ8-F1
#
_cell.length_a   1.000
_cell.length_b   1.000
_cell.length_c   1.000
_cell.angle_alpha   90.00
_cell.angle_beta   90.00
_cell.angle_gamma   90.00
#
_symmetry.space_group_name_H-M   'P 1'
#
loop_
_entity.id
_entity.type
_entity.pdbx_description
1 polymer ?
#
loop_
_entity_poly.entity_id
_entity_poly.type
_entity_poly.pdbx_seq_one_letter_code
_entity_poly.pdbx_strand_id
1 'polypeptide(L)'
;MQDTLFTLPVREQITPYLSQRQQGDLPVLVISHPKVRAAIALQGAHLLAWQPAGQSPAIWLSAKTPFVNGKAIRGGVPICWPWFGPAGEPAHGFARNQPWTLTAHDENDEAVMLTFTLESNAQTKKLWPHDFTLLARFRIGTHCEIELEAWGDYLSTGALHTYFQVADIMQTEVSGLGQPYIDKVQNNAEGTLSDGRQTYAQRVDRIHTAAEDCSIIHDKAGQRQIEVYHHYQSDVVTWNPGAELSCSMADMPNDGYKTMVCVETARINTPLKSAGENPARLGVTLRLRTK
;
A
#
# COMPACT_ATOMS: atom_id res chain seq x y z
N MET A 1 -1.35 16.55 7.76
CA MET A 1 -2.44 16.05 6.89
C MET A 1 -3.08 14.79 7.44
N GLN A 2 -2.34 13.79 7.94
CA GLN A 2 -3.01 12.57 8.45
C GLN A 2 -3.94 12.85 9.65
N ASP A 3 -3.55 13.73 10.57
CA ASP A 3 -4.42 14.10 11.69
C ASP A 3 -5.74 14.72 11.24
N THR A 4 -5.77 15.44 10.11
CA THR A 4 -7.00 16.08 9.63
C THR A 4 -8.03 15.06 9.15
N LEU A 5 -7.61 13.86 8.72
CA LEU A 5 -8.55 12.77 8.37
C LEU A 5 -9.42 12.38 9.58
N PHE A 6 -8.84 12.38 10.78
CA PHE A 6 -9.51 11.98 12.01
C PHE A 6 -10.38 13.08 12.62
N THR A 7 -10.29 14.32 12.13
CA THR A 7 -11.13 15.45 12.57
C THR A 7 -12.20 15.83 11.55
N LEU A 8 -12.30 15.12 10.41
CA LEU A 8 -13.38 15.32 9.44
C LEU A 8 -14.75 15.13 10.11
N PRO A 9 -15.80 15.87 9.71
CA PRO A 9 -17.14 15.62 10.21
C PRO A 9 -17.61 14.20 9.87
N VAL A 10 -18.27 13.55 10.84
CA VAL A 10 -18.95 12.26 10.60
C VAL A 10 -20.17 12.53 9.72
N ARG A 11 -20.24 11.85 8.58
CA ARG A 11 -21.44 11.87 7.71
C ARG A 11 -22.41 10.75 8.08
N GLU A 12 -21.86 9.59 8.40
CA GLU A 12 -22.61 8.40 8.78
C GLU A 12 -21.78 7.61 9.78
N GLN A 13 -22.42 7.21 10.88
CA GLN A 13 -21.83 6.29 11.85
C GLN A 13 -22.27 4.88 11.48
N ILE A 14 -21.33 3.99 11.14
CA ILE A 14 -21.62 2.62 10.69
C ILE A 14 -21.66 1.67 11.89
N THR A 15 -20.66 1.78 12.77
CA THR A 15 -20.53 1.02 14.03
C THR A 15 -19.96 1.95 15.11
N PRO A 16 -19.88 1.58 16.39
CA PRO A 16 -19.18 2.37 17.41
C PRO A 16 -17.77 2.85 17.01
N TYR A 17 -16.98 2.04 16.31
CA TYR A 17 -15.60 2.40 15.94
C TYR A 17 -15.40 2.78 14.46
N LEU A 18 -16.41 2.63 13.60
CA LEU A 18 -16.32 2.93 12.16
C LEU A 18 -17.30 4.03 11.75
N SER A 19 -16.77 5.07 11.10
CA SER A 19 -17.57 6.17 10.54
C SER A 19 -17.21 6.43 9.09
N GLN A 20 -18.18 6.77 8.26
CA GLN A 20 -17.95 7.31 6.93
C GLN A 20 -17.87 8.84 7.00
N ARG A 21 -16.85 9.39 6.34
CA ARG A 21 -16.54 10.80 6.24
C ARG A 21 -16.22 11.17 4.79
N GLN A 22 -15.89 12.44 4.55
CA GLN A 22 -15.60 12.94 3.21
C GLN A 22 -14.31 13.76 3.20
N GLN A 23 -13.41 13.44 2.28
CA GLN A 23 -12.23 14.24 2.00
C GLN A 23 -12.20 14.56 0.49
N GLY A 24 -12.31 15.84 0.12
CA GLY A 24 -12.51 16.22 -1.28
C GLY A 24 -13.72 15.49 -1.87
N ASP A 25 -13.53 14.85 -3.03
CA ASP A 25 -14.57 14.05 -3.71
C ASP A 25 -14.72 12.64 -3.15
N LEU A 26 -13.78 12.17 -2.32
CA LEU A 26 -13.70 10.77 -1.91
C LEU A 26 -14.37 10.48 -0.55
N PRO A 27 -15.28 9.50 -0.49
CA PRO A 27 -15.70 8.92 0.77
C PRO A 27 -14.54 8.19 1.44
N VAL A 28 -14.39 8.43 2.75
CA VAL A 28 -13.32 7.85 3.57
C VAL A 28 -13.95 7.20 4.79
N LEU A 29 -13.64 5.92 5.01
CA LEU A 29 -13.93 5.23 6.25
C LEU A 29 -12.85 5.57 7.28
N VAL A 30 -13.27 6.03 8.45
CA VAL A 30 -12.39 6.39 9.56
C VAL A 30 -12.68 5.47 10.74
N ILE A 31 -11.63 4.77 11.16
CA ILE A 31 -11.60 3.87 12.31
C ILE A 31 -11.09 4.68 13.53
N SER A 32 -11.94 4.76 14.55
CA SER A 32 -11.62 5.38 15.85
C SER A 32 -11.79 4.33 16.94
N HIS A 33 -10.79 3.47 17.12
CA HIS A 33 -10.80 2.35 18.06
C HIS A 33 -9.81 2.61 19.22
N PRO A 34 -10.07 2.16 20.46
CA PRO A 34 -9.17 2.42 21.61
C PRO A 34 -7.72 2.00 21.40
N LYS A 35 -7.48 0.95 20.59
CA LYS A 35 -6.14 0.42 20.28
C LYS A 35 -5.51 0.96 18.99
N VAL A 36 -6.28 1.61 18.11
CA VAL A 36 -5.80 2.01 16.78
C VAL A 36 -6.67 3.10 16.17
N ARG A 37 -6.05 4.02 15.43
CA ARG A 37 -6.75 4.87 14.47
C ARG A 37 -6.27 4.57 13.05
N ALA A 38 -7.20 4.54 12.11
CA ALA A 38 -6.91 4.32 10.69
C ALA A 38 -7.93 5.01 9.78
N ALA A 39 -7.57 5.20 8.51
CA ALA A 39 -8.45 5.76 7.51
C ALA A 39 -8.26 5.03 6.17
N ILE A 40 -9.36 4.71 5.48
CA ILE A 40 -9.37 4.00 4.21
C ILE A 40 -10.31 4.74 3.24
N ALA A 41 -9.81 5.15 2.07
CA ALA A 41 -10.68 5.69 1.02
C ALA A 41 -11.42 4.54 0.32
N LEU A 42 -12.71 4.73 0.02
CA LEU A 42 -13.46 3.74 -0.79
C LEU A 42 -12.86 3.62 -2.19
N GLN A 43 -12.37 4.73 -2.76
CA GLN A 43 -11.58 4.66 -3.99
C GLN A 43 -10.30 3.88 -3.74
N GLY A 44 -10.13 2.80 -4.50
CA GLY A 44 -8.97 1.92 -4.43
C GLY A 44 -8.91 0.99 -3.23
N ALA A 45 -9.94 0.95 -2.38
CA ALA A 45 -9.85 0.34 -1.03
C ALA A 45 -8.54 0.76 -0.34
N HIS A 46 -8.25 2.06 -0.39
CA HIS A 46 -6.90 2.59 -0.23
C HIS A 46 -6.64 2.97 1.23
N LEU A 47 -5.84 2.18 1.94
CA LEU A 47 -5.43 2.51 3.31
C LEU A 47 -4.58 3.79 3.31
N LEU A 48 -5.10 4.86 3.91
CA LEU A 48 -4.48 6.19 3.95
C LEU A 48 -3.60 6.38 5.20
N ALA A 49 -4.02 5.76 6.31
CA ALA A 49 -3.37 5.89 7.60
C ALA A 49 -3.61 4.64 8.44
N TRP A 50 -2.60 4.22 9.18
CA TRP A 50 -2.68 3.24 10.25
C TRP A 50 -1.71 3.64 11.37
N GLN A 51 -2.24 3.72 12.60
CA GLN A 51 -1.49 4.14 13.77
C GLN A 51 -2.07 3.45 15.02
N PRO A 52 -1.39 2.41 15.53
CA PRO A 52 -1.69 1.84 16.83
C PRO A 52 -1.59 2.90 17.95
N ALA A 53 -2.36 2.72 19.02
CA ALA A 53 -2.35 3.62 20.16
C ALA A 53 -0.94 3.75 20.76
N GLY A 54 -0.55 4.99 21.09
CA GLY A 54 0.77 5.29 21.65
C GLY A 54 1.93 5.24 20.64
N GLN A 55 1.67 4.94 19.36
CA GLN A 55 2.70 4.88 18.32
C GLN A 55 2.65 6.13 17.42
N SER A 56 3.78 6.50 16.83
CA SER A 56 3.83 7.46 15.72
C SER A 56 3.21 6.87 14.45
N PRO A 57 2.69 7.68 13.51
CA PRO A 57 2.11 7.17 12.26
C PRO A 57 3.06 6.21 11.52
N ALA A 58 2.54 5.09 11.03
CA ALA A 58 3.34 4.07 10.32
C ALA A 58 3.29 4.21 8.80
N ILE A 59 2.15 4.68 8.29
CA ILE A 59 1.91 4.88 6.86
C ILE A 59 2.19 6.33 6.52
N TRP A 60 2.85 6.61 5.40
CA TRP A 60 3.08 7.97 4.91
C TRP A 60 2.00 8.37 3.91
N LEU A 61 1.51 9.60 3.97
CA LEU A 61 0.53 10.15 3.05
C LEU A 61 0.97 11.53 2.58
N SER A 62 0.97 11.75 1.27
CA SER A 62 1.41 13.03 0.71
C SER A 62 0.49 14.16 1.12
N ALA A 63 1.08 15.26 1.61
CA ALA A 63 0.36 16.50 1.89
C ALA A 63 -0.14 17.24 0.62
N LYS A 64 0.20 16.76 -0.57
CA LYS A 64 -0.29 17.30 -1.86
C LYS A 64 -1.16 16.32 -2.63
N THR A 65 -1.46 15.14 -2.06
CA THR A 65 -2.29 14.17 -2.78
C THR A 65 -3.67 14.76 -3.06
N PRO A 66 -4.17 14.66 -4.29
CA PRO A 66 -5.55 15.02 -4.59
C PRO A 66 -6.49 13.95 -4.04
N PHE A 67 -7.63 14.39 -3.52
CA PHE A 67 -8.76 13.53 -3.21
C PHE A 67 -9.86 13.80 -4.23
N VAL A 68 -9.65 13.31 -5.46
CA VAL A 68 -10.50 13.55 -6.63
C VAL A 68 -10.88 12.20 -7.25
N ASN A 69 -12.13 12.07 -7.67
CA ASN A 69 -12.64 10.84 -8.28
C ASN A 69 -11.77 10.40 -9.48
N GLY A 70 -11.42 9.12 -9.52
CA GLY A 70 -10.60 8.50 -10.56
C GLY A 70 -9.11 8.83 -10.50
N LYS A 71 -8.65 9.76 -9.65
CA LYS A 71 -7.23 10.13 -9.54
C LYS A 71 -6.54 9.34 -8.43
N ALA A 72 -5.42 8.68 -8.75
CA ALA A 72 -4.69 7.89 -7.78
C ALA A 72 -4.21 8.76 -6.60
N ILE A 73 -4.27 8.18 -5.39
CA ILE A 73 -3.82 8.81 -4.15
C ILE A 73 -2.32 8.54 -3.97
N ARG A 74 -1.54 9.58 -3.66
CA ARG A 74 -0.09 9.52 -3.38
C ARG A 74 0.17 9.26 -1.90
N GLY A 75 0.75 8.09 -1.60
CA GLY A 75 0.94 7.62 -0.22
C GLY A 75 -0.03 6.51 0.12
N GLY A 76 -0.09 6.10 1.39
CA GLY A 76 -0.97 5.03 1.82
C GLY A 76 -0.50 3.64 1.38
N VAL A 77 -1.47 2.76 1.10
CA VAL A 77 -1.27 1.46 0.47
C VAL A 77 -2.12 1.40 -0.81
N PRO A 78 -1.63 1.93 -1.94
CA PRO A 78 -2.27 1.72 -3.24
C PRO A 78 -2.28 0.23 -3.60
N ILE A 79 -3.42 -0.24 -4.09
CA ILE A 79 -3.56 -1.58 -4.70
C ILE A 79 -3.24 -1.45 -6.19
N CYS A 80 -2.09 -1.98 -6.60
CA CYS A 80 -1.67 -2.03 -8.01
C CYS A 80 -2.19 -3.32 -8.65
N TRP A 81 -3.16 -3.22 -9.55
CA TRP A 81 -3.79 -4.37 -10.22
C TRP A 81 -4.63 -3.92 -11.43
N PRO A 82 -4.69 -4.65 -12.57
CA PRO A 82 -4.15 -6.00 -12.83
C PRO A 82 -2.75 -6.05 -13.44
N TRP A 83 -2.04 -4.92 -13.45
CA TRP A 83 -0.63 -4.90 -13.81
C TRP A 83 0.19 -4.02 -12.86
N PHE A 84 1.46 -4.37 -12.70
CA PHE A 84 2.45 -3.56 -12.01
C PHE A 84 3.20 -2.64 -12.97
N GLY A 85 3.53 -1.43 -12.52
CA GLY A 85 4.34 -0.48 -13.28
C GLY A 85 3.70 -0.08 -14.62
N PRO A 86 4.49 0.25 -15.65
CA PRO A 86 4.00 0.75 -16.93
C PRO A 86 3.58 -0.37 -17.92
N ALA A 87 3.27 -1.58 -17.43
CA ALA A 87 2.87 -2.70 -18.29
C ALA A 87 1.48 -2.53 -18.95
N GLY A 88 0.74 -1.50 -18.55
CA GLY A 88 -0.49 -1.04 -19.16
C GLY A 88 -0.79 0.40 -18.73
N GLU A 89 -1.84 0.99 -19.30
CA GLU A 89 -2.23 2.37 -19.01
C GLU A 89 -3.60 2.45 -18.31
N PRO A 90 -3.71 3.13 -17.15
CA PRO A 90 -2.63 3.85 -16.46
C PRO A 90 -1.61 2.90 -15.81
N ALA A 91 -0.39 3.39 -15.53
CA ALA A 91 0.59 2.64 -14.76
C ALA A 91 0.00 2.11 -13.43
N HIS A 92 0.42 0.91 -13.03
CA HIS A 92 -0.06 0.17 -11.86
C HIS A 92 -1.54 -0.25 -11.90
N GLY A 93 -2.12 -0.36 -13.08
CA GLY A 93 -3.50 -0.78 -13.24
C GLY A 93 -4.51 0.27 -12.80
N PHE A 94 -5.77 -0.14 -12.80
CA PHE A 94 -6.91 0.74 -12.56
C PHE A 94 -7.57 0.51 -11.20
N ALA A 95 -7.24 -0.57 -10.47
CA ALA A 95 -7.88 -0.92 -9.20
C ALA A 95 -7.87 0.24 -8.18
N ARG A 96 -6.74 0.94 -8.06
CA ARG A 96 -6.55 2.13 -7.19
C ARG A 96 -7.34 3.39 -7.61
N ASN A 97 -7.92 3.40 -8.81
CA ASN A 97 -8.68 4.53 -9.36
C ASN A 97 -10.19 4.30 -9.28
N GLN A 98 -10.64 3.06 -9.10
CA GLN A 98 -12.06 2.72 -9.07
C GLN A 98 -12.63 2.89 -7.66
N PRO A 99 -13.92 3.25 -7.51
CA PRO A 99 -14.63 3.14 -6.24
C PRO A 99 -14.87 1.66 -5.90
N TRP A 100 -14.53 1.26 -4.67
CA TRP A 100 -14.83 -0.06 -4.13
C TRP A 100 -16.03 0.02 -3.19
N THR A 101 -16.75 -1.08 -3.06
CA THR A 101 -17.89 -1.18 -2.14
C THR A 101 -17.44 -1.84 -0.84
N LEU A 102 -17.72 -1.25 0.31
CA LEU A 102 -17.63 -1.96 1.60
C LEU A 102 -18.76 -3.00 1.66
N THR A 103 -18.43 -4.28 1.54
CA THR A 103 -19.43 -5.36 1.46
C THR A 103 -19.58 -6.15 2.76
N ALA A 104 -18.58 -6.11 3.64
CA ALA A 104 -18.69 -6.64 4.98
C ALA A 104 -17.81 -5.87 5.96
N HIS A 105 -18.24 -5.78 7.21
CA HIS A 105 -17.45 -5.23 8.30
C HIS A 105 -17.82 -5.93 9.60
N ASP A 106 -16.87 -6.00 10.53
CA ASP A 106 -17.06 -6.50 11.89
C ASP A 106 -16.05 -5.82 12.82
N GLU A 107 -16.31 -5.79 14.11
CA GLU A 107 -15.41 -5.19 15.11
C GLU A 107 -15.50 -5.87 16.47
N ASN A 108 -14.38 -5.83 17.19
CA ASN A 108 -14.27 -6.30 18.56
C ASN A 108 -13.25 -5.45 19.32
N ASP A 109 -12.96 -5.83 20.56
CA ASP A 109 -12.04 -5.09 21.43
C ASP A 109 -10.57 -5.09 20.96
N GLU A 110 -10.22 -5.86 19.93
CA GLU A 110 -8.87 -5.97 19.37
C GLU A 110 -8.70 -5.24 18.05
N ALA A 111 -9.70 -5.29 17.17
CA ALA A 111 -9.56 -4.82 15.79
C ALA A 111 -10.91 -4.51 15.13
N VAL A 112 -10.82 -3.75 14.03
CA VAL A 112 -11.88 -3.58 13.04
C VAL A 112 -11.52 -4.39 11.79
N MET A 113 -12.43 -5.23 11.31
CA MET A 113 -12.28 -6.02 10.09
C MET A 113 -13.17 -5.44 8.99
N LEU A 114 -12.64 -5.27 7.78
CA LEU A 114 -13.35 -4.70 6.63
C LEU A 114 -13.12 -5.55 5.39
N THR A 115 -14.14 -5.73 4.56
CA THR A 115 -14.03 -6.33 3.23
C THR A 115 -14.58 -5.38 2.20
N PHE A 116 -13.75 -5.07 1.21
CA PHE A 116 -14.13 -4.28 0.05
C PHE A 116 -14.20 -5.16 -1.19
N THR A 117 -15.16 -4.87 -2.07
CA THR A 117 -15.33 -5.57 -3.34
C THR A 117 -15.22 -4.60 -4.51
N LEU A 118 -14.50 -5.03 -5.56
CA LEU A 118 -14.50 -4.38 -6.88
C LEU A 118 -14.78 -5.45 -7.94
N GLU A 119 -15.74 -5.18 -8.81
CA GLU A 119 -16.11 -6.07 -9.92
C GLU A 119 -15.80 -5.43 -11.26
N SER A 120 -15.60 -6.26 -12.28
CA SER A 120 -15.46 -5.78 -13.65
C SER A 120 -16.71 -5.03 -14.10
N ASN A 121 -16.52 -3.98 -14.90
CA ASN A 121 -17.60 -3.20 -15.48
C ASN A 121 -17.26 -2.79 -16.93
N ALA A 122 -18.18 -2.08 -17.59
CA ALA A 122 -18.00 -1.66 -18.97
C ALA A 122 -16.76 -0.76 -19.20
N GLN A 123 -16.32 0.00 -18.19
CA GLN A 123 -15.10 0.82 -18.27
C GLN A 123 -13.84 -0.04 -18.10
N THR A 124 -13.79 -0.91 -17.11
CA THR A 124 -12.61 -1.76 -16.86
C THR A 124 -12.39 -2.74 -18.02
N LYS A 125 -13.47 -3.29 -18.60
CA LYS A 125 -13.40 -4.18 -19.77
C LYS A 125 -12.84 -3.53 -21.03
N LYS A 126 -12.90 -2.19 -21.13
CA LYS A 126 -12.22 -1.46 -22.23
C LYS A 126 -10.71 -1.42 -22.06
N LEU A 127 -10.22 -1.42 -20.82
CA LEU A 127 -8.79 -1.43 -20.51
C LEU A 127 -8.22 -2.84 -20.50
N TRP A 128 -9.00 -3.80 -19.99
CA TRP A 128 -8.58 -5.17 -19.79
C TRP A 128 -9.81 -6.09 -19.90
N PRO A 129 -9.97 -6.84 -21.00
CA PRO A 129 -11.23 -7.51 -21.37
C PRO A 129 -11.46 -8.81 -20.62
N HIS A 130 -11.42 -8.77 -19.28
CA HIS A 130 -11.68 -9.89 -18.39
C HIS A 130 -12.80 -9.56 -17.41
N ASP A 131 -13.63 -10.56 -17.13
CA ASP A 131 -14.49 -10.57 -15.95
C ASP A 131 -13.64 -10.86 -14.72
N PHE A 132 -13.87 -10.10 -13.65
CA PHE A 132 -13.16 -10.26 -12.38
C PHE A 132 -14.00 -9.82 -11.20
N THR A 133 -13.69 -10.40 -10.04
CA THR A 133 -14.09 -9.90 -8.71
C THR A 133 -12.84 -9.84 -7.84
N LEU A 134 -12.53 -8.65 -7.32
CA LEU A 134 -11.49 -8.43 -6.33
C LEU A 134 -12.11 -8.26 -4.95
N LEU A 135 -11.52 -8.92 -3.97
CA LEU A 135 -11.81 -8.71 -2.55
C LEU A 135 -10.55 -8.15 -1.88
N ALA A 136 -10.68 -7.02 -1.21
CA ALA A 136 -9.63 -6.47 -0.36
C ALA A 136 -10.08 -6.57 1.10
N ARG A 137 -9.44 -7.44 1.88
CA ARG A 137 -9.75 -7.69 3.28
C ARG A 137 -8.74 -7.01 4.17
N PHE A 138 -9.22 -6.34 5.20
CA PHE A 138 -8.41 -5.62 6.17
C PHE A 138 -8.72 -6.13 7.57
N ARG A 139 -7.66 -6.31 8.38
CA ARG A 139 -7.77 -6.42 9.83
C ARG A 139 -6.92 -5.31 10.44
N ILE A 140 -7.57 -4.35 11.09
CA ILE A 140 -6.94 -3.14 11.60
C ILE A 140 -6.97 -3.15 13.13
N GLY A 141 -5.83 -3.42 13.73
CA GLY A 141 -5.61 -3.40 15.17
C GLY A 141 -4.21 -2.88 15.52
N THR A 142 -3.60 -3.44 16.57
CA THR A 142 -2.18 -3.20 16.92
C THR A 142 -1.21 -3.69 15.85
N HIS A 143 -1.66 -4.61 14.99
CA HIS A 143 -1.08 -4.95 13.69
C HIS A 143 -2.10 -4.63 12.58
N CYS A 144 -1.62 -4.48 11.35
CA CYS A 144 -2.47 -4.26 10.18
C CYS A 144 -2.27 -5.41 9.20
N GLU A 145 -3.36 -6.08 8.80
CA GLU A 145 -3.34 -7.09 7.74
C GLU A 145 -4.13 -6.57 6.55
N ILE A 146 -3.59 -6.80 5.35
CA ILE A 146 -4.24 -6.49 4.08
C ILE A 146 -4.10 -7.72 3.20
N GLU A 147 -5.20 -8.28 2.74
CA GLU A 147 -5.24 -9.36 1.76
C GLU A 147 -6.01 -8.90 0.52
N LEU A 148 -5.41 -9.07 -0.65
CA LEU A 148 -6.07 -8.96 -1.94
C LEU A 148 -6.31 -10.36 -2.48
N GLU A 149 -7.57 -10.67 -2.79
CA GLU A 149 -7.99 -11.91 -3.42
C GLU A 149 -8.66 -11.61 -4.77
N ALA A 150 -8.22 -12.28 -5.83
CA ALA A 150 -8.67 -12.03 -7.20
C ALA A 150 -9.31 -13.27 -7.82
N TRP A 151 -10.57 -13.13 -8.21
CA TRP A 151 -11.40 -14.18 -8.82
C TRP A 151 -11.62 -13.91 -10.30
N GLY A 152 -11.47 -14.95 -11.13
CA GLY A 152 -11.70 -14.93 -12.57
C GLY A 152 -10.88 -15.99 -13.28
N ASP A 153 -10.59 -15.77 -14.57
CA ASP A 153 -9.73 -16.64 -15.38
C ASP A 153 -8.74 -15.78 -16.19
N TYR A 154 -7.55 -15.56 -15.62
CA TYR A 154 -6.53 -14.69 -16.18
C TYR A 154 -5.19 -14.79 -15.45
N LEU A 155 -4.16 -14.22 -16.09
CA LEU A 155 -2.92 -13.83 -15.43
C LEU A 155 -2.93 -12.33 -15.15
N SER A 156 -2.41 -11.93 -13.99
CA SER A 156 -2.23 -10.51 -13.62
C SER A 156 -0.92 -10.32 -12.87
N THR A 157 -0.38 -9.10 -12.87
CA THR A 157 0.67 -8.71 -11.93
C THR A 157 0.12 -7.65 -10.99
N GLY A 158 0.73 -7.50 -9.83
CA GLY A 158 0.23 -6.53 -8.86
C GLY A 158 1.10 -6.33 -7.66
N ALA A 159 0.75 -5.33 -6.86
CA ALA A 159 1.46 -4.98 -5.64
C ALA A 159 0.54 -4.31 -4.61
N LEU A 160 0.85 -4.54 -3.34
CA LEU A 160 0.43 -3.66 -2.24
C LEU A 160 1.56 -2.65 -2.03
N HIS A 161 1.40 -1.46 -2.63
CA HIS A 161 2.47 -0.46 -2.77
C HIS A 161 2.65 0.40 -1.51
N THR A 162 2.94 -0.21 -0.37
CA THR A 162 2.93 0.48 0.92
C THR A 162 3.97 1.59 1.02
N TYR A 163 3.52 2.81 1.36
CA TYR A 163 4.37 3.94 1.71
C TYR A 163 4.52 3.98 3.24
N PHE A 164 5.71 3.70 3.75
CA PHE A 164 5.97 3.78 5.18
C PHE A 164 6.49 5.15 5.57
N GLN A 165 5.99 5.66 6.69
CA GLN A 165 6.50 6.87 7.33
C GLN A 165 7.80 6.55 8.03
N VAL A 166 8.85 7.31 7.73
CA VAL A 166 10.13 7.28 8.45
C VAL A 166 10.50 8.69 8.90
N ALA A 167 11.34 8.80 9.93
CA ALA A 167 11.76 10.10 10.43
C ALA A 167 12.77 10.78 9.50
N ASP A 168 13.71 10.00 8.96
CA ASP A 168 14.75 10.48 8.04
C ASP A 168 15.21 9.34 7.11
N ILE A 169 14.99 9.51 5.82
CA ILE A 169 15.37 8.54 4.78
C ILE A 169 16.88 8.26 4.77
N MET A 170 17.71 9.23 5.13
CA MET A 170 19.18 9.08 5.18
C MET A 170 19.63 8.17 6.33
N GLN A 171 18.77 7.99 7.34
CA GLN A 171 18.98 7.11 8.49
C GLN A 171 18.07 5.89 8.46
N THR A 172 17.46 5.62 7.30
CA THR A 172 16.59 4.48 7.06
C THR A 172 17.32 3.40 6.29
N GLU A 173 17.08 2.16 6.70
CA GLU A 173 17.61 0.97 6.05
C GLU A 173 16.54 -0.12 6.04
N VAL A 174 16.44 -0.89 4.96
CA VAL A 174 15.53 -2.03 4.85
C VAL A 174 16.35 -3.31 4.74
N SER A 175 16.08 -4.30 5.59
CA SER A 175 16.68 -5.63 5.54
C SER A 175 15.63 -6.71 5.21
N GLY A 176 16.08 -7.95 4.98
CA GLY A 176 15.22 -9.07 4.57
C GLY A 176 14.93 -9.07 3.06
N LEU A 177 15.70 -8.32 2.27
CA LEU A 177 15.46 -8.15 0.84
C LEU A 177 16.08 -9.26 -0.02
N GLY A 178 16.84 -10.19 0.58
CA GLY A 178 17.62 -11.15 -0.17
C GLY A 178 18.70 -10.48 -1.02
N GLN A 179 19.42 -11.26 -1.82
CA GLN A 179 20.58 -10.77 -2.57
C GLN A 179 20.21 -10.21 -3.96
N PRO A 180 19.56 -10.96 -4.87
CA PRO A 180 19.35 -10.50 -6.25
C PRO A 180 18.26 -9.43 -6.35
N TYR A 181 18.50 -8.43 -7.19
CA TYR A 181 17.51 -7.40 -7.54
C TYR A 181 17.62 -6.96 -9.00
N ILE A 182 16.53 -6.36 -9.50
CA ILE A 182 16.47 -5.64 -10.77
C ILE A 182 16.36 -4.14 -10.46
N ASP A 183 17.29 -3.34 -10.97
CA ASP A 183 17.35 -1.89 -10.76
C ASP A 183 16.65 -1.12 -11.88
N LYS A 184 15.44 -0.61 -11.61
CA LYS A 184 14.65 0.17 -12.57
C LYS A 184 15.25 1.54 -12.86
N VAL A 185 16.12 2.07 -11.99
CA VAL A 185 16.85 3.33 -12.25
C VAL A 185 17.96 3.10 -13.27
N GLN A 186 18.57 1.92 -13.25
CA GLN A 186 19.63 1.52 -14.18
C GLN A 186 19.09 0.68 -15.36
N ASN A 187 17.95 1.07 -15.93
CA ASN A 187 17.35 0.40 -17.10
C ASN A 187 17.14 -1.11 -16.92
N ASN A 188 16.66 -1.54 -15.75
CA ASN A 188 16.45 -2.95 -15.38
C ASN A 188 17.75 -3.77 -15.32
N ALA A 189 18.89 -3.15 -15.01
CA ALA A 189 20.12 -3.89 -14.75
C ALA A 189 19.94 -4.85 -13.55
N GLU A 190 20.42 -6.07 -13.71
CA GLU A 190 20.51 -7.03 -12.61
C GLU A 190 21.65 -6.65 -11.66
N GLY A 191 21.42 -6.83 -10.37
CA GLY A 191 22.41 -6.56 -9.33
C GLY A 191 22.23 -7.48 -8.13
N THR A 192 23.20 -7.41 -7.21
CA THR A 192 23.23 -8.24 -6.01
C THR A 192 23.58 -7.40 -4.79
N LEU A 193 22.78 -7.47 -3.73
CA LEU A 193 23.11 -6.94 -2.40
C LEU A 193 24.07 -7.88 -1.68
N SER A 194 25.06 -7.33 -0.98
CA SER A 194 26.03 -8.13 -0.23
C SER A 194 25.40 -8.88 0.95
N ASP A 195 24.45 -8.25 1.63
CA ASP A 195 23.88 -8.71 2.90
C ASP A 195 22.33 -8.61 2.94
N GLY A 196 21.70 -8.34 1.79
CA GLY A 196 20.25 -8.18 1.68
C GLY A 196 19.68 -6.94 2.37
N ARG A 197 20.49 -5.87 2.46
CA ARG A 197 20.15 -4.61 3.12
C ARG A 197 20.25 -3.45 2.13
N GLN A 198 19.32 -2.51 2.20
CA GLN A 198 19.22 -1.36 1.31
C GLN A 198 19.15 -0.04 2.08
N THR A 199 19.97 0.92 1.70
CA THR A 199 19.94 2.32 2.15
C THR A 199 19.56 3.26 1.00
N TYR A 200 19.22 4.52 1.31
CA TYR A 200 18.53 5.42 0.36
C TYR A 200 19.21 6.79 0.26
N ALA A 201 20.51 6.80 -0.09
CA ALA A 201 21.26 8.05 -0.28
C ALA A 201 20.83 8.84 -1.53
N GLN A 202 20.16 8.18 -2.48
CA GLN A 202 19.66 8.73 -3.74
C GLN A 202 18.38 8.00 -4.14
N ARG A 203 17.86 8.30 -5.33
CA ARG A 203 16.71 7.58 -5.90
C ARG A 203 17.02 6.08 -5.96
N VAL A 204 16.11 5.27 -5.42
CA VAL A 204 16.14 3.81 -5.49
C VAL A 204 14.80 3.35 -6.07
N ASP A 205 14.85 2.43 -7.01
CA ASP A 205 13.68 1.72 -7.52
C ASP A 205 14.08 0.29 -7.88
N ARG A 206 13.94 -0.64 -6.93
CA ARG A 206 14.50 -2.00 -7.05
C ARG A 206 13.46 -3.07 -6.80
N ILE A 207 13.44 -4.07 -7.65
CA ILE A 207 12.62 -5.28 -7.51
C ILE A 207 13.53 -6.38 -6.97
N HIS A 208 13.34 -6.78 -5.72
CA HIS A 208 14.08 -7.87 -5.07
C HIS A 208 13.36 -9.19 -5.33
N THR A 209 14.03 -10.11 -6.02
CA THR A 209 13.39 -11.29 -6.65
C THR A 209 13.54 -12.56 -5.82
N ALA A 210 14.28 -12.49 -4.71
CA ALA A 210 14.47 -13.56 -3.74
C ALA A 210 14.47 -13.00 -2.31
N ALA A 211 13.59 -12.04 -2.03
CA ALA A 211 13.41 -11.48 -0.71
C ALA A 211 12.88 -12.53 0.28
N GLU A 212 13.19 -12.34 1.56
CA GLU A 212 12.62 -13.14 2.64
C GLU A 212 11.13 -12.80 2.83
N ASP A 213 10.41 -13.66 3.57
CA ASP A 213 9.01 -13.42 3.89
C ASP A 213 8.81 -12.22 4.85
N CYS A 214 9.88 -11.66 5.42
CA CYS A 214 9.80 -10.49 6.30
C CYS A 214 10.86 -9.45 5.94
N SER A 215 10.41 -8.27 5.51
CA SER A 215 11.28 -7.09 5.45
C SER A 215 11.21 -6.31 6.76
N ILE A 216 12.35 -5.79 7.21
CA ILE A 216 12.42 -4.92 8.40
C ILE A 216 12.93 -3.55 8.00
N ILE A 217 12.11 -2.53 8.25
CA ILE A 217 12.49 -1.13 8.11
C ILE A 217 13.10 -0.67 9.43
N HIS A 218 14.38 -0.35 9.39
CA HIS A 218 15.14 0.22 10.50
C HIS A 218 15.10 1.75 10.43
N ASP A 219 14.12 2.36 11.09
CA ASP A 219 13.99 3.82 11.21
C ASP A 219 14.82 4.29 12.41
N LYS A 220 16.13 4.50 12.20
CA LYS A 220 17.07 4.83 13.29
C LYS A 220 16.76 6.19 13.92
N ALA A 221 16.42 7.19 13.11
CA ALA A 221 16.05 8.52 13.57
C ALA A 221 14.70 8.50 14.33
N GLY A 222 13.75 7.67 13.90
CA GLY A 222 12.46 7.48 14.58
C GLY A 222 12.49 6.49 15.75
N GLN A 223 13.67 5.91 16.06
CA GLN A 223 13.89 4.95 17.14
C GLN A 223 12.90 3.77 17.15
N ARG A 224 12.58 3.25 15.96
CA ARG A 224 11.62 2.15 15.81
C ARG A 224 12.00 1.20 14.69
N GLN A 225 11.31 0.07 14.65
CA GLN A 225 11.29 -0.85 13.52
C GLN A 225 9.86 -1.06 13.04
N ILE A 226 9.72 -1.20 11.73
CA ILE A 226 8.47 -1.60 11.09
C ILE A 226 8.73 -2.94 10.41
N GLU A 227 7.99 -3.97 10.82
CA GLU A 227 8.07 -5.31 10.25
C GLU A 227 6.98 -5.45 9.19
N VAL A 228 7.38 -5.94 8.02
CA VAL A 228 6.53 -6.13 6.85
C VAL A 228 6.59 -7.60 6.49
N TYR A 229 5.60 -8.36 6.93
CA TYR A 229 5.48 -9.78 6.59
C TYR A 229 4.72 -9.91 5.28
N HIS A 230 5.39 -10.44 4.29
CA HIS A 230 4.89 -10.65 2.94
C HIS A 230 4.20 -12.02 2.86
N HIS A 231 3.03 -12.07 2.22
CA HIS A 231 2.31 -13.31 1.98
C HIS A 231 1.99 -13.46 0.49
N TYR A 232 2.27 -14.63 -0.06
CA TYR A 232 2.02 -14.99 -1.46
C TYR A 232 2.76 -14.11 -2.48
N GLN A 233 3.78 -13.36 -2.07
CA GLN A 233 4.63 -12.54 -2.93
C GLN A 233 5.54 -13.41 -3.80
N SER A 234 5.93 -12.90 -4.96
CA SER A 234 7.13 -13.38 -5.64
C SER A 234 8.29 -12.40 -5.50
N ASP A 235 7.98 -11.14 -5.22
CA ASP A 235 8.94 -10.05 -5.22
C ASP A 235 8.62 -9.06 -4.09
N VAL A 236 9.66 -8.38 -3.62
CA VAL A 236 9.53 -7.19 -2.79
C VAL A 236 10.11 -6.01 -3.56
N VAL A 237 9.37 -4.91 -3.68
CA VAL A 237 9.88 -3.69 -4.30
C VAL A 237 10.28 -2.71 -3.22
N THR A 238 11.47 -2.12 -3.34
CA THR A 238 11.83 -0.95 -2.53
C THR A 238 12.01 0.28 -3.38
N TRP A 239 11.39 1.38 -2.94
CA TRP A 239 11.38 2.62 -3.70
C TRP A 239 11.49 3.86 -2.80
N ASN A 240 12.34 4.78 -3.23
CA ASN A 240 12.30 6.17 -2.79
C ASN A 240 12.61 7.06 -4.01
N PRO A 241 11.81 8.10 -4.28
CA PRO A 241 11.98 8.90 -5.50
C PRO A 241 13.27 9.73 -5.51
N GLY A 242 13.88 10.00 -4.35
CA GLY A 242 14.94 11.00 -4.23
C GLY A 242 14.43 12.43 -4.51
N ALA A 243 15.34 13.40 -4.35
CA ALA A 243 14.98 14.82 -4.41
C ALA A 243 14.41 15.25 -5.77
N GLU A 244 15.08 14.87 -6.87
CA GLU A 244 14.72 15.34 -8.21
C GLU A 244 13.31 14.89 -8.63
N LEU A 245 13.00 13.60 -8.49
CA LEU A 245 11.67 13.07 -8.85
C LEU A 245 10.60 13.56 -7.87
N SER A 246 10.93 13.73 -6.58
CA SER A 246 10.00 14.31 -5.60
C SER A 246 9.61 15.75 -5.97
N CYS A 247 10.54 16.56 -6.48
CA CYS A 247 10.28 17.92 -6.94
C CYS A 247 9.43 17.99 -8.22
N SER A 248 9.49 16.99 -9.10
CA SER A 248 8.73 16.96 -10.35
C SER A 248 7.32 16.36 -10.21
N MET A 249 7.07 15.61 -9.13
CA MET A 249 5.74 15.06 -8.83
C MET A 249 4.82 16.11 -8.20
N ALA A 250 3.83 16.58 -8.97
CA ALA A 250 2.86 17.59 -8.50
C ALA A 250 2.04 17.14 -7.28
N ASP A 251 1.82 15.83 -7.12
CA ASP A 251 1.07 15.23 -6.01
C ASP A 251 1.95 14.91 -4.80
N MET A 252 3.23 15.34 -4.77
CA MET A 252 4.18 15.15 -3.68
C MET A 252 4.81 16.49 -3.24
N PRO A 253 5.00 16.74 -1.94
CA PRO A 253 5.87 17.81 -1.49
C PRO A 253 7.29 17.61 -2.02
N ASN A 254 8.00 18.70 -2.32
CA ASN A 254 9.37 18.63 -2.85
C ASN A 254 10.29 17.82 -1.93
N ASP A 255 10.15 17.99 -0.62
CA ASP A 255 10.88 17.26 0.42
C ASP A 255 10.16 15.98 0.90
N GLY A 256 9.08 15.56 0.24
CA GLY A 256 8.27 14.42 0.66
C GLY A 256 9.08 13.12 0.77
N TYR A 257 10.03 12.92 -0.15
CA TYR A 257 10.93 11.77 -0.18
C TYR A 257 11.75 11.58 1.11
N LYS A 258 11.99 12.64 1.88
CA LYS A 258 12.82 12.58 3.10
C LYS A 258 12.18 11.77 4.23
N THR A 259 10.87 11.58 4.17
CA THR A 259 10.07 11.05 5.28
C THR A 259 9.29 9.79 4.89
N MET A 260 9.64 9.18 3.76
CA MET A 260 9.00 7.96 3.27
C MET A 260 9.98 6.96 2.69
N VAL A 261 9.61 5.69 2.78
CA VAL A 261 10.18 4.60 2.00
C VAL A 261 9.06 3.67 1.58
N CYS A 262 9.07 3.20 0.35
CA CYS A 262 8.17 2.13 -0.08
C CYS A 262 8.84 0.78 0.10
N VAL A 263 8.09 -0.14 0.70
CA VAL A 263 8.40 -1.58 0.75
C VAL A 263 7.13 -2.30 0.35
N GLU A 264 7.11 -2.79 -0.88
CA GLU A 264 5.89 -3.23 -1.55
C GLU A 264 5.87 -4.75 -1.62
N THR A 265 4.75 -5.36 -1.23
CA THR A 265 4.53 -6.79 -1.43
C THR A 265 4.03 -6.99 -2.85
N ALA A 266 4.74 -7.74 -3.69
CA ALA A 266 4.46 -7.77 -5.12
C ALA A 266 4.46 -9.17 -5.73
N ARG A 267 3.72 -9.28 -6.83
CA ARG A 267 3.68 -10.42 -7.74
C ARG A 267 3.96 -9.93 -9.15
N ILE A 268 5.23 -9.97 -9.54
CA ILE A 268 5.73 -9.40 -10.80
C ILE A 268 6.38 -10.50 -11.64
N ASN A 269 7.48 -11.09 -11.15
CA ASN A 269 8.22 -12.12 -11.88
C ASN A 269 7.46 -13.43 -11.97
N THR A 270 6.67 -13.76 -10.94
CA THR A 270 5.68 -14.83 -11.02
C THR A 270 4.29 -14.19 -10.96
N PRO A 271 3.60 -14.04 -12.11
CA PRO A 271 2.26 -13.46 -12.14
C PRO A 271 1.28 -14.18 -11.22
N LEU A 272 0.27 -13.45 -10.76
CA LEU A 272 -0.94 -13.98 -10.16
C LEU A 272 -1.69 -14.80 -11.21
N LYS A 273 -2.07 -16.03 -10.86
CA LYS A 273 -2.93 -16.88 -11.69
C LYS A 273 -4.24 -17.14 -10.95
N SER A 274 -5.33 -16.58 -11.46
CA SER A 274 -6.69 -16.88 -11.00
C SER A 274 -7.34 -17.81 -12.00
N ALA A 275 -7.95 -18.90 -11.54
CA ALA A 275 -8.58 -19.88 -12.42
C ALA A 275 -9.70 -20.66 -11.71
N GLY A 276 -10.94 -20.50 -12.19
CA GLY A 276 -12.10 -21.23 -11.68
C GLY A 276 -12.33 -20.96 -10.19
N GLU A 277 -12.35 -22.02 -9.38
CA GLU A 277 -12.52 -21.92 -7.91
C GLU A 277 -11.22 -21.60 -7.15
N ASN A 278 -10.10 -21.37 -7.86
CA ASN A 278 -8.81 -21.05 -7.25
C ASN A 278 -8.49 -19.56 -7.46
N PRO A 279 -8.82 -18.68 -6.50
CA PRO A 279 -8.47 -17.28 -6.59
C PRO A 279 -6.97 -17.06 -6.40
N ALA A 280 -6.43 -16.02 -7.03
CA ALA A 280 -5.08 -15.57 -6.74
C ALA A 280 -5.06 -14.68 -5.49
N ARG A 281 -4.00 -14.76 -4.69
CA ARG A 281 -3.86 -13.98 -3.45
C ARG A 281 -2.54 -13.23 -3.38
N LEU A 282 -2.58 -12.10 -2.67
CA LEU A 282 -1.43 -11.28 -2.28
C LEU A 282 -1.74 -10.65 -0.93
N GLY A 283 -0.85 -10.74 0.06
CA GLY A 283 -1.13 -10.22 1.38
C GLY A 283 0.07 -9.62 2.10
N VAL A 284 -0.18 -8.75 3.06
CA VAL A 284 0.85 -8.17 3.92
C VAL A 284 0.35 -8.05 5.35
N THR A 285 1.21 -8.34 6.33
CA THR A 285 0.99 -8.02 7.74
C THR A 285 2.05 -7.02 8.21
N LEU A 286 1.60 -5.93 8.83
CA LEU A 286 2.44 -4.85 9.33
C LEU A 286 2.47 -4.87 10.85
N ARG A 287 3.66 -4.74 11.45
CA ARG A 287 3.85 -4.61 12.89
C ARG A 287 4.84 -3.49 13.22
N LEU A 288 4.63 -2.83 14.34
CA LEU A 288 5.55 -1.84 14.89
C LEU A 288 6.28 -2.43 16.10
N ARG A 289 7.59 -2.19 16.17
CA ARG A 289 8.39 -2.43 17.37
C ARG A 289 9.11 -1.14 17.75
N THR A 290 8.76 -0.59 18.90
CA THR A 290 9.56 0.47 19.54
C THR A 290 10.83 -0.16 20.10
N LYS A 291 11.97 0.50 19.87
CA LYS A 291 13.23 0.15 20.52
C LYS A 291 13.30 0.71 21.94
#